data_AF-A0A921H246-F1
#
_entry.id   AF-A0A921H246-F1
#
_cell.length_a   1.000
_cell.length_b   1.000
_cell.length_c   1.000
_cell.angle_alpha   90.00
_cell.angle_beta   90.00
_cell.angle_gamma   90.00
#
_symmetry.space_group_name_H-M   'P 1'
#
loop_
_entity.id
_entity.type
_entity.pdbx_description
1 polymer ?
#
loop_
_entity_poly.entity_id
_entity_poly.type
_entity_poly.pdbx_seq_one_letter_code
_entity_poly.pdbx_strand_id
1 'polypeptide(L)'
;MIKLFSGCFIAMLMLYSCIDDKGNYDYIELKTVKISNVFSNWSVPLGEEYVIKPIIDYNGVDSSEFAYTWVSEIQEQWQDTISREKELRYTFKEIARYMTVLAVEHVPTGSLTTIQIDLNTVSRYSTGWTILSERDGKSVLSYIRPGQEGEGKITYEIFPDIYTTLQGESLGTGPVRMGRHFSDESDQILVIQESGAVEVSGLDFSKAISTRKEFLGEKYPIGFEPRQAEYGSRLEAILGTDGNVYTRINPNGSFQVCQYNDVPAISNSKIDVMYYCAYLGYIYMYDKLNQRMIAIYDEPQLYTGDIIYVEMHPDSTHLETFTPLDRMGEGTEVAFIGSFSVEGAAGRDFVQILKKGSEYYFQTYQASKRSGETKMFIFNGKEELFVGNGLVNENSKYCMDGSSYFYFTAGNVLYCWNRIDAPFPYYTFPAGSTIVDIERYANGDDREEMGVGLENGEFYILDASYEAISGQKEKVLYKADGLGRIVDIQYKYGDSDTFNEESRL
;
A
#
# COMPACT_ATOMS: atom_id res chain seq x y z
N MET A 1 13.01 -53.94 -65.99
CA MET A 1 11.61 -54.41 -65.90
C MET A 1 10.84 -53.36 -65.09
N ILE A 2 10.26 -52.37 -65.78
CA ILE A 2 8.81 -52.11 -65.89
C ILE A 2 8.19 -51.40 -64.66
N LYS A 3 7.99 -50.08 -64.85
CA LYS A 3 6.84 -49.19 -64.57
C LYS A 3 6.26 -48.95 -63.15
N LEU A 4 6.17 -47.65 -62.84
CA LEU A 4 5.17 -46.93 -62.02
C LEU A 4 3.71 -47.37 -62.26
N PHE A 5 2.84 -47.22 -61.25
CA PHE A 5 1.52 -46.51 -61.25
C PHE A 5 0.91 -46.62 -59.83
N SER A 6 0.76 -45.55 -59.04
CA SER A 6 -0.36 -44.56 -59.00
C SER A 6 -1.74 -45.13 -58.63
N GLY A 7 -2.37 -44.55 -57.61
CA GLY A 7 -3.79 -44.19 -57.68
C GLY A 7 -4.73 -44.77 -56.61
N CYS A 8 -5.09 -43.92 -55.65
CA CYS A 8 -6.43 -43.90 -55.04
C CYS A 8 -7.53 -44.03 -56.11
N PHE A 9 -8.57 -44.83 -55.87
CA PHE A 9 -9.98 -44.42 -55.98
C PHE A 9 -10.93 -45.59 -55.67
N ILE A 10 -12.00 -45.28 -54.93
CA ILE A 10 -13.29 -46.00 -54.89
C ILE A 10 -13.31 -47.33 -54.11
N ALA A 11 -13.68 -47.22 -52.83
CA ALA A 11 -14.81 -47.98 -52.29
C ALA A 11 -15.36 -47.24 -51.05
N MET A 12 -15.69 -45.95 -51.24
CA MET A 12 -16.68 -45.30 -50.40
C MET A 12 -18.05 -45.71 -50.97
N LEU A 13 -18.95 -46.10 -50.07
CA LEU A 13 -20.41 -46.25 -50.25
C LEU A 13 -20.93 -47.67 -50.51
N MET A 14 -21.43 -48.24 -49.40
CA MET A 14 -22.77 -48.84 -49.23
C MET A 14 -22.82 -50.34 -48.95
N LEU A 15 -22.64 -50.68 -47.66
CA LEU A 15 -23.56 -51.52 -46.87
C LEU A 15 -23.53 -50.92 -45.45
N TYR A 16 -24.35 -49.91 -45.11
CA TYR A 16 -25.75 -50.06 -44.70
C TYR A 16 -26.04 -51.38 -43.95
N SER A 17 -25.49 -51.48 -42.75
CA SER A 17 -26.29 -51.94 -41.62
C SER A 17 -26.23 -50.85 -40.56
N CYS A 18 -27.29 -50.04 -40.47
CA CYS A 18 -27.68 -49.49 -39.18
C CYS A 18 -27.83 -50.70 -38.27
N ILE A 19 -26.87 -50.90 -37.36
CA ILE A 19 -27.15 -51.68 -36.17
C ILE A 19 -28.18 -50.83 -35.45
N ASP A 20 -29.44 -51.26 -35.53
CA ASP A 20 -30.48 -50.86 -34.60
C ASP A 20 -29.92 -51.17 -33.20
N ASP A 21 -29.43 -50.16 -32.51
CA ASP A 21 -29.11 -50.26 -31.10
C ASP A 21 -30.43 -50.46 -30.37
N LYS A 22 -30.78 -51.73 -30.16
CA LYS A 22 -31.90 -52.15 -29.30
C LYS A 22 -31.45 -52.35 -27.87
N GLY A 23 -30.43 -51.62 -27.43
CA GLY A 23 -30.21 -51.35 -26.02
C GLY A 23 -31.32 -50.42 -25.53
N ASN A 24 -32.26 -50.96 -24.76
CA ASN A 24 -32.98 -50.13 -23.79
C ASN A 24 -31.95 -49.75 -22.72
N TYR A 25 -31.11 -48.75 -23.00
CA TYR A 25 -30.35 -48.12 -21.93
C TYR A 25 -31.38 -47.37 -21.10
N ASP A 26 -31.67 -47.87 -19.91
CA ASP A 26 -32.28 -47.04 -18.89
C ASP A 26 -31.26 -45.95 -18.56
N TYR A 27 -31.33 -44.83 -19.30
CA TYR A 27 -30.55 -43.65 -19.01
C TYR A 27 -31.06 -43.11 -17.68
N ILE A 28 -30.31 -43.35 -16.61
CA ILE A 28 -30.55 -42.71 -15.33
C ILE A 28 -30.21 -41.23 -15.54
N GLU A 29 -31.20 -40.37 -15.42
CA GLU A 29 -31.02 -38.92 -15.46
C GLU A 29 -30.01 -38.51 -14.37
N LEU A 30 -28.87 -37.97 -14.78
CA LEU A 30 -27.86 -37.49 -13.84
C LEU A 30 -28.45 -36.33 -13.04
N LYS A 31 -28.51 -36.49 -11.72
CA LYS A 31 -28.95 -35.42 -10.81
C LYS A 31 -27.75 -34.53 -10.51
N THR A 32 -27.74 -33.33 -11.07
CA THR A 32 -26.74 -32.29 -10.79
C THR A 32 -27.34 -31.24 -9.85
N VAL A 33 -26.46 -30.53 -9.15
CA VAL A 33 -26.85 -29.43 -8.25
C VAL A 33 -26.41 -28.08 -8.83
N LYS A 34 -26.98 -26.99 -8.34
CA LYS A 34 -26.41 -25.65 -8.55
C LYS A 34 -25.68 -25.21 -7.28
N ILE A 35 -24.42 -24.83 -7.42
CA ILE A 35 -23.57 -24.35 -6.34
C ILE A 35 -23.44 -22.83 -6.44
N SER A 36 -23.61 -22.11 -5.33
CA SER A 36 -23.40 -20.67 -5.22
C SER A 36 -22.82 -20.28 -3.86
N ASN A 37 -22.57 -18.99 -3.64
CA ASN A 37 -21.93 -18.45 -2.43
C ASN A 37 -20.52 -19.04 -2.17
N VAL A 38 -19.76 -19.22 -3.25
CA VAL A 38 -18.37 -19.66 -3.26
C VAL A 38 -17.59 -18.72 -4.15
N PHE A 39 -16.51 -18.17 -3.64
CA PHE A 39 -15.76 -17.09 -4.30
C PHE A 39 -14.27 -17.28 -4.07
N SER A 40 -13.48 -17.00 -5.10
CA SER A 40 -12.04 -16.89 -4.98
C SER A 40 -11.68 -15.70 -4.08
N ASN A 41 -10.60 -15.84 -3.31
CA ASN A 41 -10.14 -14.83 -2.37
C ASN A 41 -8.61 -14.76 -2.39
N TRP A 42 -8.07 -13.57 -2.63
CA TRP A 42 -6.63 -13.36 -2.80
C TRP A 42 -5.89 -12.97 -1.50
N SER A 43 -6.61 -12.87 -0.38
CA SER A 43 -6.09 -12.43 0.91
C SER A 43 -6.60 -13.31 2.06
N VAL A 44 -6.39 -14.62 1.96
CA VAL A 44 -6.76 -15.56 3.02
C VAL A 44 -5.70 -15.52 4.13
N PRO A 45 -6.03 -15.17 5.39
CA PRO A 45 -5.04 -15.05 6.44
C PRO A 45 -4.47 -16.42 6.83
N LEU A 46 -3.15 -16.54 6.78
CA LEU A 46 -2.43 -17.73 7.23
C LEU A 46 -2.68 -18.01 8.72
N GLY A 47 -2.88 -19.27 9.08
CA GLY A 47 -2.98 -19.71 10.48
C GLY A 47 -4.32 -19.41 11.18
N GLU A 48 -5.30 -18.82 10.48
CA GLU A 48 -6.67 -18.64 10.99
C GLU A 48 -7.62 -19.70 10.39
N GLU A 49 -8.75 -20.00 11.06
CA GLU A 49 -9.80 -20.84 10.47
C GLU A 49 -10.49 -20.06 9.35
N TYR A 50 -10.38 -20.55 8.12
CA TYR A 50 -11.09 -20.03 6.96
C TYR A 50 -12.34 -20.88 6.70
N VAL A 51 -13.48 -20.21 6.52
CA VAL A 51 -14.78 -20.87 6.39
C VAL A 51 -15.45 -20.56 5.06
N ILE A 52 -15.76 -21.60 4.27
CA ILE A 52 -16.55 -21.47 3.04
C ILE A 52 -17.90 -22.16 3.24
N LYS A 53 -18.99 -21.41 2.99
CA LYS A 53 -20.37 -21.84 3.19
C LYS A 53 -21.14 -21.91 1.87
N PRO A 54 -20.98 -22.99 1.08
CA PRO A 54 -21.67 -23.11 -0.20
C PRO A 54 -23.19 -23.21 -0.01
N ILE A 55 -23.92 -22.55 -0.89
CA ILE A 55 -25.36 -22.74 -1.05
C ILE A 55 -25.55 -23.75 -2.19
N ILE A 56 -26.29 -24.82 -1.89
CA ILE A 56 -26.55 -25.92 -2.83
C ILE A 56 -28.05 -25.98 -3.10
N ASP A 57 -28.42 -25.79 -4.36
CA ASP A 57 -29.76 -26.11 -4.85
C ASP A 57 -29.76 -27.56 -5.35
N TYR A 58 -30.41 -28.44 -4.58
CA TYR A 58 -30.51 -29.87 -4.88
C TYR A 58 -31.58 -30.20 -5.92
N ASN A 59 -32.23 -29.19 -6.52
CA ASN A 59 -33.25 -29.37 -7.57
C ASN A 59 -34.39 -30.31 -7.16
N GLY A 60 -34.79 -30.27 -5.88
CA GLY A 60 -35.87 -31.09 -5.32
C GLY A 60 -35.49 -32.51 -4.87
N VAL A 61 -34.21 -32.88 -4.95
CA VAL A 61 -33.68 -34.15 -4.40
C VAL A 61 -33.34 -33.99 -2.91
N ASP A 62 -33.47 -35.06 -2.12
CA ASP A 62 -33.10 -35.04 -0.70
C ASP A 62 -31.59 -34.81 -0.55
N SER A 63 -31.21 -33.82 0.26
CA SER A 63 -29.81 -33.47 0.52
C SER A 63 -28.98 -34.60 1.14
N SER A 64 -29.62 -35.59 1.78
CA SER A 64 -28.95 -36.78 2.33
C SER A 64 -28.47 -37.77 1.27
N GLU A 65 -28.94 -37.64 0.02
CA GLU A 65 -28.45 -38.42 -1.12
C GLU A 65 -27.13 -37.86 -1.70
N PHE A 66 -26.60 -36.76 -1.13
CA PHE A 66 -25.39 -36.12 -1.60
C PHE A 66 -24.23 -36.20 -0.61
N ALA A 67 -23.03 -36.43 -1.15
CA ALA A 67 -21.77 -36.36 -0.43
C ALA A 67 -20.92 -35.17 -0.92
N TYR A 68 -20.11 -34.62 -0.03
CA TYR A 68 -19.24 -33.49 -0.31
C TYR A 68 -17.78 -33.94 -0.21
N THR A 69 -16.95 -33.47 -1.12
CA THR A 69 -15.49 -33.65 -1.04
C THR A 69 -14.83 -32.34 -1.39
N TRP A 70 -13.99 -31.86 -0.49
CA TRP A 70 -13.09 -30.75 -0.73
C TRP A 70 -11.69 -31.30 -1.00
N VAL A 71 -11.10 -30.91 -2.11
CA VAL A 71 -9.70 -31.19 -2.45
C VAL A 71 -8.98 -29.86 -2.69
N SER A 72 -7.68 -29.82 -2.44
CA SER A 72 -6.89 -28.64 -2.75
C SER A 72 -5.54 -29.01 -3.34
N GLU A 73 -5.19 -28.37 -4.44
CA GLU A 73 -3.87 -28.41 -5.02
C GLU A 73 -3.04 -27.25 -4.48
N ILE A 74 -1.77 -27.51 -4.15
CA ILE A 74 -0.78 -26.50 -3.74
C ILE A 74 0.43 -26.64 -4.66
N GLN A 75 0.81 -25.57 -5.37
CA GLN A 75 2.03 -25.54 -6.20
C GLN A 75 2.19 -26.77 -7.11
N GLU A 76 1.13 -27.13 -7.87
CA GLU A 76 1.13 -28.29 -8.79
C GLU A 76 1.23 -29.67 -8.08
N GLN A 77 1.13 -29.71 -6.75
CA GLN A 77 1.02 -30.93 -5.96
C GLN A 77 -0.39 -31.08 -5.41
N TRP A 78 -1.06 -32.18 -5.78
CA TRP A 78 -2.37 -32.53 -5.25
C TRP A 78 -2.24 -32.97 -3.79
N GLN A 79 -2.88 -32.24 -2.87
CA GLN A 79 -3.32 -32.90 -1.64
C GLN A 79 -4.57 -33.71 -1.96
N ASP A 80 -4.76 -34.81 -1.20
CA ASP A 80 -5.98 -35.60 -1.25
C ASP A 80 -7.16 -34.78 -0.66
N THR A 81 -8.05 -35.40 0.10
CA THR A 81 -9.26 -34.77 0.64
C THR A 81 -8.94 -33.90 1.87
N ILE A 82 -9.22 -32.60 1.82
CA ILE A 82 -9.07 -31.68 2.96
C ILE A 82 -10.33 -31.60 3.84
N SER A 83 -11.50 -31.98 3.31
CA SER A 83 -12.76 -32.08 4.07
C SER A 83 -13.80 -32.93 3.34
N ARG A 84 -14.71 -33.56 4.09
CA ARG A 84 -15.92 -34.23 3.57
C ARG A 84 -17.23 -33.58 4.02
N GLU A 85 -17.12 -32.46 4.72
CA GLU A 85 -18.26 -31.68 5.19
C GLU A 85 -18.79 -30.76 4.09
N LYS A 86 -20.07 -30.38 4.19
CA LYS A 86 -20.67 -29.39 3.27
C LYS A 86 -19.96 -28.04 3.35
N GLU A 87 -19.74 -27.55 4.57
CA GLU A 87 -18.95 -26.33 4.82
C GLU A 87 -17.47 -26.68 4.91
N LEU A 88 -16.62 -25.93 4.22
CA LEU A 88 -15.18 -26.01 4.46
C LEU A 88 -14.85 -25.21 5.71
N ARG A 89 -14.14 -25.83 6.65
CA ARG A 89 -13.44 -25.17 7.75
C ARG A 89 -12.01 -25.65 7.72
N TYR A 90 -11.10 -24.77 7.36
CA TYR A 90 -9.71 -25.17 7.12
C TYR A 90 -8.75 -24.08 7.56
N THR A 91 -7.65 -24.48 8.20
CA THR A 91 -6.56 -23.58 8.57
C THR A 91 -5.37 -23.86 7.67
N PHE A 92 -5.11 -22.92 6.76
CA PHE A 92 -3.97 -22.97 5.86
C PHE A 92 -2.66 -22.74 6.63
N LYS A 93 -1.59 -23.42 6.21
CA LYS A 93 -0.30 -23.48 6.93
C LYS A 93 0.89 -22.98 6.12
N GLU A 94 0.73 -22.79 4.82
CA GLU A 94 1.78 -22.31 3.92
C GLU A 94 1.27 -21.13 3.11
N ILE A 95 2.13 -20.13 2.89
CA ILE A 95 1.86 -19.01 1.97
C ILE A 95 1.96 -19.56 0.54
N ALA A 96 0.83 -19.78 -0.11
CA ALA A 96 0.75 -20.27 -1.47
C ALA A 96 -0.58 -19.90 -2.14
N ARG A 97 -0.62 -20.12 -3.46
CA ARG A 97 -1.88 -20.26 -4.20
C ARG A 97 -2.41 -21.68 -4.05
N TYR A 98 -3.68 -21.77 -3.66
CA TYR A 98 -4.44 -22.99 -3.50
C TYR A 98 -5.53 -23.02 -4.56
N MET A 99 -5.55 -24.09 -5.36
CA MET A 99 -6.70 -24.39 -6.22
C MET A 99 -7.59 -25.37 -5.46
N THR A 100 -8.63 -24.85 -4.81
CA THR A 100 -9.56 -25.64 -4.00
C THR A 100 -10.79 -26.01 -4.84
N VAL A 101 -11.19 -27.28 -4.83
CA VAL A 101 -12.38 -27.74 -5.54
C VAL A 101 -13.37 -28.33 -4.56
N LEU A 102 -14.62 -27.89 -4.63
CA LEU A 102 -15.76 -28.57 -4.04
C LEU A 102 -16.37 -29.51 -5.08
N ALA A 103 -16.38 -30.80 -4.79
CA ALA A 103 -17.13 -31.81 -5.51
C ALA A 103 -18.37 -32.22 -4.70
N VAL A 104 -19.55 -32.14 -5.34
CA VAL A 104 -20.82 -32.61 -4.80
C VAL A 104 -21.25 -33.82 -5.61
N GLU A 105 -21.28 -34.97 -4.94
CA GLU A 105 -21.64 -36.26 -5.54
C GLU A 105 -23.08 -36.61 -5.17
N HIS A 106 -23.91 -36.92 -6.16
CA HIS A 106 -25.15 -37.64 -5.95
C HIS A 106 -24.82 -39.13 -5.80
N VAL A 107 -24.79 -39.62 -4.55
CA VAL A 107 -24.30 -40.97 -4.19
C VAL A 107 -25.02 -42.10 -4.94
N PRO A 108 -26.35 -42.05 -5.15
CA PRO A 108 -27.06 -43.13 -5.86
C PRO A 108 -26.64 -43.31 -7.32
N THR A 109 -26.24 -42.23 -8.01
CA THR A 109 -25.92 -42.26 -9.45
C THR A 109 -24.45 -42.02 -9.75
N GLY A 110 -23.66 -41.62 -8.76
CA GLY A 110 -22.26 -41.20 -8.92
C GLY A 110 -22.10 -39.90 -9.73
N SER A 111 -23.16 -39.12 -9.90
CA SER A 111 -23.10 -37.85 -10.66
C SER A 111 -22.35 -36.80 -9.86
N LEU A 112 -21.35 -36.15 -10.48
CA LEU A 112 -20.54 -35.11 -9.84
C LEU A 112 -20.87 -33.73 -10.40
N THR A 113 -21.05 -32.77 -9.50
CA THR A 113 -21.01 -31.34 -9.81
C THR A 113 -19.80 -30.74 -9.10
N THR A 114 -18.93 -30.03 -9.82
CA THR A 114 -17.71 -29.44 -9.25
C THR A 114 -17.68 -27.93 -9.45
N ILE A 115 -17.02 -27.24 -8.51
CA ILE A 115 -16.68 -25.82 -8.63
C ILE A 115 -15.27 -25.59 -8.08
N GLN A 116 -14.48 -24.82 -8.83
CA GLN A 116 -13.14 -24.41 -8.44
C GLN A 116 -13.20 -23.05 -7.72
N ILE A 117 -12.37 -22.91 -6.70
CA ILE A 117 -12.19 -21.73 -5.87
C ILE A 117 -10.68 -21.51 -5.74
N ASP A 118 -10.20 -20.37 -6.22
CA ASP A 118 -8.79 -20.00 -6.10
C ASP A 118 -8.59 -19.19 -4.81
N LEU A 119 -7.72 -19.67 -3.93
CA LEU A 119 -7.40 -19.00 -2.67
C LEU A 119 -5.91 -18.67 -2.64
N ASN A 120 -5.57 -17.42 -2.31
CA ASN A 120 -4.19 -17.04 -2.04
C ASN A 120 -4.04 -16.71 -0.56
N THR A 121 -3.17 -17.44 0.11
CA THR A 121 -2.93 -17.21 1.54
C THR A 121 -1.82 -16.18 1.71
N VAL A 122 -2.01 -15.23 2.61
CA VAL A 122 -1.06 -14.15 2.89
C VAL A 122 -0.68 -14.13 4.37
N SER A 123 0.43 -13.46 4.69
CA SER A 123 0.76 -13.18 6.09
C SER A 123 -0.40 -12.47 6.79
N ARG A 124 -0.64 -12.82 8.06
CA ARG A 124 -1.80 -12.35 8.84
C ARG A 124 -1.96 -10.84 8.87
N TYR A 125 -0.83 -10.13 8.85
CA TYR A 125 -0.71 -8.68 8.95
C TYR A 125 0.02 -8.09 7.74
N SER A 126 -0.11 -8.71 6.56
CA SER A 126 0.59 -8.31 5.34
C SER A 126 0.30 -6.86 4.94
N THR A 127 -0.96 -6.48 4.71
CA THR A 127 -1.33 -5.13 4.26
C THR A 127 -2.51 -4.58 5.03
N GLY A 128 -2.52 -3.27 5.28
CA GLY A 128 -3.61 -2.62 5.99
C GLY A 128 -3.25 -1.27 6.61
N TRP A 129 -4.20 -0.67 7.32
CA TRP A 129 -3.99 0.62 7.96
C TRP A 129 -3.34 0.43 9.33
N THR A 130 -2.27 1.18 9.58
CA THR A 130 -1.62 1.31 10.88
C THR A 130 -1.92 2.69 11.45
N ILE A 131 -2.24 2.74 12.74
CA ILE A 131 -2.66 3.95 13.43
C ILE A 131 -1.81 4.08 14.68
N LEU A 132 -1.00 5.13 14.75
CA LEU A 132 -0.24 5.49 15.94
C LEU A 132 -1.03 6.55 16.73
N SER A 133 -1.24 6.27 18.01
CA SER A 133 -2.00 7.15 18.90
C SER A 133 -1.39 7.22 20.29
N GLU A 134 -1.81 8.24 21.05
CA GLU A 134 -1.54 8.37 22.48
C GLU A 134 -2.79 8.02 23.29
N ARG A 135 -2.65 7.09 24.23
CA ARG A 135 -3.71 6.75 25.20
C ARG A 135 -3.10 6.52 26.57
N ASP A 136 -3.64 7.21 27.57
CA ASP A 136 -3.16 7.13 28.96
C ASP A 136 -1.64 7.35 29.11
N GLY A 137 -1.09 8.29 28.32
CA GLY A 137 0.34 8.61 28.29
C GLY A 137 1.23 7.59 27.59
N LYS A 138 0.66 6.57 26.94
CA LYS A 138 1.39 5.53 26.21
C LYS A 138 1.20 5.67 24.70
N SER A 139 2.24 5.30 23.97
CA SER A 139 2.15 5.05 22.53
C SER A 139 1.37 3.77 22.29
N VAL A 140 0.33 3.84 21.47
CA VAL A 140 -0.53 2.73 21.08
C VAL A 140 -0.46 2.58 19.57
N LEU A 141 -0.14 1.37 19.12
CA LEU A 141 -0.19 1.01 17.71
C LEU A 141 -1.43 0.15 17.49
N SER A 142 -2.34 0.58 16.62
CA SER A 142 -3.51 -0.19 16.20
C SER A 142 -3.41 -0.54 14.72
N TYR A 143 -4.07 -1.61 14.31
CA TYR A 143 -4.04 -2.11 12.94
C TYR A 143 -5.45 -2.41 12.45
N ILE A 144 -5.74 -2.07 11.19
CA ILE A 144 -6.99 -2.44 10.51
C ILE A 144 -6.63 -3.25 9.27
N ARG A 145 -7.10 -4.49 9.25
CA ARG A 145 -6.90 -5.42 8.14
C ARG A 145 -8.06 -5.31 7.14
N PRO A 146 -7.80 -5.02 5.86
CA PRO A 146 -8.78 -5.24 4.81
C PRO A 146 -8.92 -6.74 4.56
N GLY A 147 -10.16 -7.20 4.42
CA GLY A 147 -10.52 -8.55 4.04
C GLY A 147 -11.56 -8.54 2.93
N GLN A 148 -11.95 -9.72 2.45
CA GLN A 148 -12.96 -9.88 1.42
C GLN A 148 -14.12 -10.74 1.94
N GLU A 149 -15.35 -10.25 1.75
CA GLU A 149 -16.58 -11.01 2.02
C GLU A 149 -17.36 -11.19 0.72
N GLY A 150 -17.46 -12.43 0.23
CA GLY A 150 -18.15 -12.69 -1.03
C GLY A 150 -17.40 -12.14 -2.26
N GLU A 151 -18.16 -11.74 -3.27
CA GLU A 151 -17.61 -11.17 -4.51
C GLU A 151 -17.37 -9.66 -4.37
N GLY A 152 -16.10 -9.23 -4.39
CA GLY A 152 -15.71 -7.82 -4.49
C GLY A 152 -16.02 -6.89 -3.31
N LYS A 153 -16.70 -7.37 -2.25
CA LYS A 153 -16.97 -6.54 -1.06
C LYS A 153 -15.80 -6.60 -0.09
N ILE A 154 -15.16 -5.46 0.09
CA ILE A 154 -14.11 -5.25 1.10
C ILE A 154 -14.76 -5.14 2.48
N THR A 155 -14.12 -5.77 3.47
CA THR A 155 -14.46 -5.66 4.89
C THR A 155 -13.23 -5.22 5.67
N TYR A 156 -13.44 -4.70 6.88
CA TYR A 156 -12.35 -4.19 7.71
C TYR A 156 -12.45 -4.77 9.11
N GLU A 157 -11.34 -5.34 9.59
CA GLU A 157 -11.20 -5.89 10.93
C GLU A 157 -10.19 -5.07 11.72
N ILE A 158 -10.59 -4.60 12.91
CA ILE A 158 -9.72 -3.79 13.77
C ILE A 158 -9.05 -4.64 14.85
N PHE A 159 -7.76 -4.37 15.02
CA PHE A 159 -6.89 -4.87 16.08
C PHE A 159 -6.38 -3.67 16.88
N PRO A 160 -7.14 -3.20 17.89
CA PRO A 160 -6.71 -2.07 18.70
C PRO A 160 -5.54 -2.46 19.61
N ASP A 161 -4.56 -1.58 19.76
CA ASP A 161 -3.39 -1.81 20.62
C ASP A 161 -2.70 -3.15 20.32
N ILE A 162 -2.49 -3.43 19.03
CA ILE A 162 -2.04 -4.72 18.52
C ILE A 162 -0.67 -5.10 19.09
N TYR A 163 0.24 -4.12 19.23
CA TYR A 163 1.56 -4.36 19.82
C TYR A 163 1.43 -4.90 21.25
N THR A 164 0.74 -4.17 22.14
CA THR A 164 0.60 -4.57 23.55
C THR A 164 -0.16 -5.90 23.68
N THR A 165 -1.17 -6.10 22.83
CA THR A 165 -1.98 -7.32 22.80
C THR A 165 -1.15 -8.56 22.46
N LEU A 166 -0.23 -8.45 21.50
CA LEU A 166 0.61 -9.58 21.07
C LEU A 166 1.87 -9.75 21.92
N GLN A 167 2.51 -8.65 22.33
CA GLN A 167 3.81 -8.67 23.01
C GLN A 167 3.69 -8.69 24.54
N GLY A 168 2.53 -8.32 25.09
CA GLY A 168 2.29 -8.29 26.55
C GLY A 168 3.01 -7.16 27.28
N GLU A 169 3.59 -6.20 26.56
CA GLU A 169 4.29 -5.03 27.09
C GLU A 169 3.95 -3.74 26.35
N SER A 170 4.24 -2.60 26.97
CA SER A 170 3.99 -1.27 26.40
C SER A 170 5.00 -0.95 25.29
N LEU A 171 4.53 -0.40 24.17
CA LEU A 171 5.40 0.04 23.06
C LEU A 171 6.34 1.20 23.45
N GLY A 172 5.82 2.15 24.25
CA GLY A 172 6.56 3.32 24.72
C GLY A 172 5.64 4.47 25.10
N THR A 173 6.17 5.69 25.10
CA THR A 173 5.45 6.93 25.45
C THR A 173 5.85 8.08 24.52
N GLY A 174 4.94 9.05 24.36
CA GLY A 174 5.15 10.25 23.54
C GLY A 174 5.25 9.92 22.05
N PRO A 175 4.21 9.34 21.42
CA PRO A 175 4.23 9.01 20.00
C PRO A 175 4.40 10.26 19.14
N VAL A 176 5.20 10.17 18.08
CA VAL A 176 5.49 11.29 17.17
C VAL A 176 5.08 10.98 15.74
N ARG A 177 5.55 9.85 15.18
CA ARG A 177 5.40 9.50 13.75
C ARG A 177 5.74 8.02 13.53
N MET A 178 5.21 7.43 12.46
CA MET A 178 5.67 6.16 11.88
C MET A 178 6.58 6.35 10.66
N GLY A 179 7.36 5.34 10.30
CA GLY A 179 8.11 5.26 9.05
C GLY A 179 7.96 3.88 8.42
N ARG A 180 7.99 3.83 7.09
CA ARG A 180 7.91 2.59 6.31
C ARG A 180 9.29 2.07 5.99
N HIS A 181 9.56 0.83 6.35
CA HIS A 181 10.84 0.18 6.05
C HIS A 181 10.55 -1.16 5.37
N PHE A 182 10.93 -1.30 4.11
CA PHE A 182 10.61 -2.49 3.31
C PHE A 182 11.84 -3.35 3.06
N SER A 183 11.59 -4.64 2.90
CA SER A 183 12.47 -5.61 2.24
C SER A 183 11.64 -6.36 1.19
N ASP A 184 12.30 -7.22 0.42
CA ASP A 184 11.61 -8.04 -0.60
C ASP A 184 10.72 -9.13 0.01
N GLU A 185 10.91 -9.48 1.29
CA GLU A 185 10.16 -10.55 1.96
C GLU A 185 9.06 -10.03 2.90
N SER A 186 9.22 -8.82 3.41
CA SER A 186 8.33 -8.23 4.43
C SER A 186 8.66 -6.75 4.67
N ASP A 187 8.07 -6.15 5.70
CA ASP A 187 8.28 -4.77 6.13
C ASP A 187 8.47 -4.66 7.66
N GLN A 188 8.90 -3.47 8.07
CA GLN A 188 8.97 -3.00 9.43
C GLN A 188 8.35 -1.60 9.50
N ILE A 189 7.84 -1.28 10.69
CA ILE A 189 7.29 0.03 11.02
C ILE A 189 8.24 0.68 12.01
N LEU A 190 8.90 1.76 11.59
CA LEU A 190 9.65 2.60 12.50
C LEU A 190 8.64 3.40 13.32
N VAL A 191 8.56 3.18 14.63
CA VAL A 191 7.77 4.02 15.53
C VAL A 191 8.71 5.02 16.20
N ILE A 192 8.58 6.30 15.85
CA ILE A 192 9.27 7.42 16.49
C ILE A 192 8.44 7.90 17.68
N GLN A 193 9.08 7.96 18.84
CA GLN A 193 8.46 8.35 20.11
C GLN A 193 9.49 8.91 21.09
N GLU A 194 9.07 9.75 22.03
CA GLU A 194 9.92 10.41 23.02
C GLU A 194 10.70 9.42 23.89
N SER A 195 10.12 8.26 24.20
CA SER A 195 10.81 7.18 24.94
C SER A 195 11.91 6.48 24.14
N GLY A 196 12.08 6.83 22.86
CA GLY A 196 13.06 6.28 21.94
C GLY A 196 12.42 5.50 20.80
N ALA A 197 12.94 5.73 19.59
CA ALA A 197 12.43 5.09 18.38
C ALA A 197 12.74 3.57 18.34
N VAL A 198 11.80 2.81 17.77
CA VAL A 198 11.86 1.35 17.67
C VAL A 198 11.36 0.90 16.31
N GLU A 199 12.00 -0.12 15.75
CA GLU A 199 11.50 -0.86 14.60
C GLU A 199 10.61 -2.00 15.08
N VAL A 200 9.43 -2.11 14.48
CA VAL A 200 8.43 -3.13 14.78
C VAL A 200 8.24 -4.01 13.54
N SER A 201 8.31 -5.33 13.68
CA SER A 201 8.10 -6.27 12.59
C SER A 201 6.68 -6.14 12.04
N GLY A 202 6.53 -6.01 10.72
CA GLY A 202 5.22 -6.05 10.07
C GLY A 202 4.60 -7.45 9.97
N LEU A 203 5.32 -8.51 10.34
CA LEU A 203 4.81 -9.88 10.31
C LEU A 203 4.02 -10.25 11.57
N ASP A 204 4.46 -9.79 12.74
CA ASP A 204 3.90 -10.19 14.04
C ASP A 204 3.86 -9.06 15.09
N PHE A 205 4.21 -7.83 14.69
CA PHE A 205 4.34 -6.66 15.56
C PHE A 205 5.32 -6.86 16.74
N SER A 206 6.25 -7.80 16.66
CA SER A 206 7.35 -7.90 17.62
C SER A 206 8.34 -6.75 17.44
N LYS A 207 8.98 -6.34 18.54
CA LYS A 207 10.05 -5.35 18.47
C LYS A 207 11.29 -5.97 17.82
N ALA A 208 11.66 -5.47 16.64
CA ALA A 208 12.87 -5.90 15.95
C ALA A 208 14.12 -5.31 16.61
N ILE A 209 14.18 -3.98 16.72
CA ILE A 209 15.34 -3.28 17.31
C ILE A 209 14.94 -1.91 17.85
N SER A 210 15.72 -1.37 18.80
CA SER A 210 15.65 0.06 19.12
C SER A 210 16.59 0.82 18.18
N THR A 211 16.10 1.87 17.52
CA THR A 211 16.85 2.57 16.47
C THR A 211 18.19 3.12 16.95
N ARG A 212 18.34 3.45 18.24
CA ARG A 212 19.65 3.83 18.81
C ARG A 212 20.75 2.78 18.61
N LYS A 213 20.39 1.49 18.60
CA LYS A 213 21.34 0.37 18.41
C LYS A 213 21.80 0.26 16.96
N GLU A 214 21.06 0.87 16.03
CA GLU A 214 21.41 0.92 14.62
C GLU A 214 22.47 2.00 14.33
N PHE A 215 22.86 2.83 15.29
CA PHE A 215 23.96 3.77 15.14
C PHE A 215 25.30 3.16 15.60
N LEU A 216 26.39 3.66 15.05
CA LEU A 216 27.74 3.32 15.51
C LEU A 216 27.88 3.51 17.03
N GLY A 217 28.33 2.45 17.71
CA GLY A 217 28.46 2.43 19.18
C GLY A 217 27.14 2.35 19.94
N GLU A 218 26.05 1.97 19.27
CA GLU A 218 24.71 1.74 19.84
C GLU A 218 24.12 2.94 20.60
N LYS A 219 24.47 4.15 20.16
CA LYS A 219 24.05 5.42 20.75
C LYS A 219 23.75 6.43 19.66
N TYR A 220 22.78 7.30 19.94
CA TYR A 220 22.56 8.46 19.09
C TYR A 220 23.75 9.44 19.16
N PRO A 221 24.04 10.15 18.06
CA PRO A 221 24.88 11.34 18.07
C PRO A 221 24.37 12.37 19.10
N ILE A 222 25.27 13.21 19.62
CA ILE A 222 24.91 14.21 20.64
C ILE A 222 23.91 15.22 20.04
N GLY A 223 22.77 15.40 20.72
CA GLY A 223 21.72 16.34 20.29
C GLY A 223 20.80 15.81 19.18
N PHE A 224 21.00 14.57 18.73
CA PHE A 224 20.14 13.95 17.74
C PHE A 224 18.92 13.29 18.40
N GLU A 225 17.73 13.68 17.94
CA GLU A 225 16.46 13.03 18.24
C GLU A 225 15.76 12.73 16.91
N PRO A 226 15.37 11.48 16.62
CA PRO A 226 14.71 11.14 15.36
C PRO A 226 13.42 11.93 15.14
N ARG A 227 13.25 12.45 13.92
CA ARG A 227 12.06 13.18 13.47
C ARG A 227 11.37 12.48 12.30
N GLN A 228 12.15 11.98 11.34
CA GLN A 228 11.67 11.34 10.12
C GLN A 228 12.72 10.33 9.63
N ALA A 229 12.29 9.27 8.97
CA ALA A 229 13.17 8.39 8.21
C ALA A 229 12.58 8.14 6.82
N GLU A 230 13.46 7.98 5.84
CA GLU A 230 13.14 7.53 4.48
C GLU A 230 14.07 6.37 4.13
N TYR A 231 13.49 5.27 3.67
CA TYR A 231 14.18 4.03 3.36
C TYR A 231 14.12 3.82 1.85
N GLY A 232 15.18 4.19 1.15
CA GLY A 232 15.34 3.86 -0.26
C GLY A 232 15.77 2.40 -0.45
N SER A 233 15.85 1.96 -1.71
CA SER A 233 16.26 0.59 -2.06
C SER A 233 17.64 0.23 -1.52
N ARG A 234 18.53 1.21 -1.39
CA ARG A 234 19.93 1.05 -0.96
C ARG A 234 20.38 2.06 0.07
N LEU A 235 19.88 3.29 0.04
CA LEU A 235 20.21 4.33 1.00
C LEU A 235 19.07 4.51 1.99
N GLU A 236 19.38 4.37 3.26
CA GLU A 236 18.43 4.67 4.33
C GLU A 236 18.89 5.93 5.06
N ALA A 237 17.98 6.89 5.22
CA ALA A 237 18.26 8.18 5.82
C ALA A 237 17.34 8.44 7.01
N ILE A 238 17.91 8.93 8.11
CA ILE A 238 17.18 9.35 9.29
C ILE A 238 17.50 10.81 9.60
N LEU A 239 16.46 11.63 9.70
CA LEU A 239 16.49 13.06 9.96
C LEU A 239 16.26 13.32 11.46
N GLY A 240 17.12 14.13 12.05
CA GLY A 240 16.98 14.62 13.42
C GLY A 240 16.14 15.89 13.52
N THR A 241 15.60 16.18 14.70
CA THR A 241 14.95 17.46 15.02
C THR A 241 15.92 18.65 14.90
N ASP A 242 17.22 18.40 14.96
CA ASP A 242 18.31 19.37 14.76
C ASP A 242 18.64 19.67 13.28
N GLY A 243 17.89 19.07 12.35
CA GLY A 243 18.05 19.19 10.90
C GLY A 243 19.22 18.40 10.31
N ASN A 244 19.94 17.60 11.10
CA ASN A 244 21.00 16.73 10.59
C ASN A 244 20.41 15.42 10.04
N VAL A 245 20.93 14.98 8.89
CA VAL A 245 20.58 13.68 8.30
C VAL A 245 21.74 12.72 8.50
N TYR A 246 21.45 11.51 8.96
CA TYR A 246 22.39 10.40 9.07
C TYR A 246 21.97 9.30 8.12
N THR A 247 22.93 8.67 7.46
CA THR A 247 22.66 7.65 6.45
C THR A 247 23.39 6.35 6.75
N ARG A 248 22.85 5.26 6.22
CA ARG A 248 23.53 3.98 6.05
C ARG A 248 23.24 3.42 4.65
N ILE A 249 24.06 2.47 4.24
CA ILE A 249 23.89 1.76 2.97
C ILE A 249 23.40 0.35 3.25
N ASN A 250 22.25 0.00 2.70
CA ASN A 250 21.70 -1.33 2.62
C ASN A 250 22.18 -2.01 1.33
N PRO A 251 23.07 -3.01 1.40
CA PRO A 251 23.67 -3.59 0.20
C PRO A 251 22.75 -4.57 -0.54
N ASN A 252 21.75 -5.14 0.14
CA ASN A 252 21.02 -6.35 -0.30
C ASN A 252 19.53 -6.36 0.09
N GLY A 253 18.94 -5.21 0.45
CA GLY A 253 17.50 -5.09 0.76
C GLY A 253 17.07 -5.74 2.08
N SER A 254 18.00 -6.21 2.91
CA SER A 254 17.66 -6.82 4.21
C SER A 254 17.65 -5.78 5.33
N PHE A 255 16.85 -6.00 6.36
CA PHE A 255 16.78 -5.07 7.50
C PHE A 255 18.07 -5.07 8.34
N GLN A 256 18.41 -3.90 8.90
CA GLN A 256 19.48 -3.74 9.90
C GLN A 256 20.89 -4.24 9.50
N VAL A 257 21.22 -4.35 8.20
CA VAL A 257 22.51 -4.93 7.75
C VAL A 257 23.71 -4.03 8.07
N CYS A 258 23.50 -2.72 8.13
CA CYS A 258 24.52 -1.73 8.40
C CYS A 258 24.11 -0.77 9.52
N GLN A 259 25.10 -0.10 10.10
CA GLN A 259 24.87 0.96 11.09
C GLN A 259 24.83 2.34 10.43
N TYR A 260 24.01 3.23 10.97
CA TYR A 260 24.08 4.66 10.69
C TYR A 260 25.42 5.22 11.15
N ASN A 261 25.99 6.09 10.33
CA ASN A 261 27.17 6.86 10.69
C ASN A 261 26.91 7.74 11.93
N ASP A 262 27.97 8.14 12.63
CA ASP A 262 27.92 9.05 13.78
C ASP A 262 28.19 10.51 13.40
N VAL A 263 28.33 10.78 12.10
CA VAL A 263 28.47 12.12 11.51
C VAL A 263 27.35 12.39 10.50
N PRO A 264 26.84 13.63 10.43
CA PRO A 264 25.83 13.99 9.44
C PRO A 264 26.33 13.76 8.01
N ALA A 265 25.45 13.22 7.16
CA ALA A 265 25.73 12.96 5.74
C ALA A 265 25.99 14.25 4.95
N ILE A 266 25.41 15.37 5.37
CA ILE A 266 25.55 16.69 4.72
C ILE A 266 25.93 17.73 5.77
N SER A 267 27.23 17.98 5.94
CA SER A 267 27.74 18.81 7.04
C SER A 267 27.37 20.30 6.95
N ASN A 268 27.01 20.80 5.76
CA ASN A 268 26.73 22.21 5.50
C ASN A 268 25.25 22.51 5.24
N SER A 269 24.34 21.59 5.58
CA SER A 269 22.90 21.72 5.34
C SER A 269 22.11 21.45 6.62
N LYS A 270 20.89 21.98 6.67
CA LYS A 270 19.89 21.61 7.69
C LYS A 270 18.59 21.29 7.00
N ILE A 271 18.21 20.03 7.06
CA ILE A 271 17.05 19.49 6.35
C ILE A 271 15.82 19.66 7.22
N ASP A 272 14.72 20.13 6.62
CA ASP A 272 13.43 20.25 7.32
C ASP A 272 12.45 19.14 6.94
N VAL A 273 12.49 18.73 5.67
CA VAL A 273 11.59 17.72 5.09
C VAL A 273 12.38 16.82 4.15
N MET A 274 12.13 15.52 4.23
CA MET A 274 12.56 14.53 3.23
C MET A 274 11.33 13.98 2.49
N TYR A 275 11.54 13.52 1.26
CA TYR A 275 10.53 12.88 0.43
C TYR A 275 11.15 11.73 -0.35
N TYR A 276 10.52 10.56 -0.26
CA TYR A 276 10.83 9.38 -1.04
C TYR A 276 9.53 8.69 -1.47
N CYS A 277 9.57 8.02 -2.62
CA CYS A 277 8.46 7.23 -3.15
C CYS A 277 9.01 6.13 -4.06
N ALA A 278 8.16 5.17 -4.43
CA ALA A 278 8.51 4.08 -5.32
C ALA A 278 9.31 4.53 -6.57
N TYR A 279 10.37 3.80 -6.91
CA TYR A 279 11.19 4.05 -8.10
C TYR A 279 11.79 5.46 -8.24
N LEU A 280 11.87 6.26 -7.18
CA LEU A 280 12.46 7.61 -7.27
C LEU A 280 13.97 7.55 -7.50
N GLY A 281 14.65 6.62 -6.83
CA GLY A 281 16.10 6.40 -6.94
C GLY A 281 16.96 7.46 -6.26
N TYR A 282 16.36 8.34 -5.46
CA TYR A 282 17.03 9.31 -4.59
C TYR A 282 16.07 9.79 -3.50
N ILE A 283 16.59 10.24 -2.37
CA ILE A 283 15.81 10.89 -1.31
C ILE A 283 15.86 12.40 -1.53
N TYR A 284 14.71 13.01 -1.86
CA TYR A 284 14.58 14.43 -2.14
C TYR A 284 14.39 15.22 -0.85
N MET A 285 14.97 16.41 -0.72
CA MET A 285 15.08 17.10 0.56
C MET A 285 14.99 18.61 0.41
N TYR A 286 14.39 19.27 1.41
CA TYR A 286 14.47 20.72 1.57
C TYR A 286 15.56 21.09 2.58
N ASP A 287 16.62 21.74 2.10
CA ASP A 287 17.69 22.32 2.90
C ASP A 287 17.33 23.74 3.33
N LYS A 288 16.75 23.86 4.52
CA LYS A 288 16.27 25.11 5.11
C LYS A 288 17.40 26.09 5.41
N LEU A 289 18.59 25.59 5.77
CA LEU A 289 19.74 26.46 6.06
C LEU A 289 20.18 27.24 4.81
N ASN A 290 20.25 26.56 3.66
CA ASN A 290 20.68 27.18 2.40
C ASN A 290 19.51 27.54 1.47
N GLN A 291 18.27 27.36 1.93
CA GLN A 291 17.03 27.71 1.22
C GLN A 291 16.98 27.11 -0.18
N ARG A 292 17.14 25.80 -0.30
CA ARG A 292 17.19 25.10 -1.59
C ARG A 292 16.70 23.67 -1.49
N MET A 293 16.28 23.12 -2.62
CA MET A 293 16.07 21.68 -2.76
C MET A 293 17.39 20.98 -3.11
N ILE A 294 17.60 19.81 -2.53
CA ILE A 294 18.71 18.90 -2.83
C ILE A 294 18.21 17.46 -2.80
N ALA A 295 19.03 16.50 -3.20
CA ALA A 295 18.75 15.09 -2.98
C ALA A 295 20.00 14.30 -2.61
N ILE A 296 19.82 13.09 -2.12
CA ILE A 296 20.90 12.10 -1.97
C ILE A 296 20.58 10.90 -2.85
N TYR A 297 21.54 10.44 -3.65
CA TYR A 297 21.40 9.25 -4.47
C TYR A 297 21.10 8.02 -3.61
N ASP A 298 20.05 7.31 -3.98
CA ASP A 298 19.73 5.99 -3.49
C ASP A 298 20.27 4.94 -4.47
N GLU A 299 19.91 5.07 -5.75
CA GLU A 299 20.32 4.17 -6.83
C GLU A 299 20.84 4.91 -8.07
N PRO A 300 21.75 4.29 -8.86
CA PRO A 300 22.34 2.96 -8.69
C PRO A 300 23.51 2.93 -7.68
N GLN A 301 23.95 1.71 -7.29
CA GLN A 301 25.04 1.47 -6.33
C GLN A 301 26.29 2.34 -6.51
N LEU A 302 26.67 2.64 -7.75
CA LEU A 302 27.89 3.39 -8.05
C LEU A 302 27.87 4.82 -7.46
N TYR A 303 26.69 5.40 -7.28
CA TYR A 303 26.50 6.78 -6.82
C TYR A 303 25.75 6.87 -5.49
N THR A 304 25.38 5.75 -4.88
CA THR A 304 24.63 5.73 -3.61
C THR A 304 25.35 6.59 -2.55
N GLY A 305 24.64 7.57 -2.00
CA GLY A 305 25.16 8.53 -1.01
C GLY A 305 25.69 9.85 -1.61
N ASP A 306 25.85 9.96 -2.93
CA ASP A 306 26.27 11.20 -3.56
C ASP A 306 25.17 12.28 -3.47
N ILE A 307 25.57 13.52 -3.23
CA ILE A 307 24.66 14.66 -3.15
C ILE A 307 24.32 15.17 -4.55
N ILE A 308 23.03 15.35 -4.79
CA ILE A 308 22.47 15.92 -6.01
C ILE A 308 22.02 17.35 -5.72
N TYR A 309 22.60 18.30 -6.45
CA TYR A 309 22.21 19.70 -6.37
C TYR A 309 21.18 20.03 -7.44
N VAL A 310 20.13 20.74 -7.06
CA VAL A 310 19.11 21.21 -7.99
C VAL A 310 19.60 22.44 -8.75
N GLU A 311 19.31 22.51 -10.05
CA GLU A 311 19.61 23.63 -10.93
C GLU A 311 18.43 23.92 -11.86
N MET A 312 18.14 25.19 -12.10
CA MET A 312 17.12 25.60 -13.08
C MET A 312 17.67 25.37 -14.49
N HIS A 313 16.94 24.64 -15.35
CA HIS A 313 17.44 24.39 -16.70
C HIS A 313 17.47 25.70 -17.51
N PRO A 314 18.61 26.08 -18.11
CA PRO A 314 18.79 27.41 -18.71
C PRO A 314 17.85 27.67 -19.89
N ASP A 315 17.49 26.62 -20.64
CA ASP A 315 16.61 26.73 -21.82
C ASP A 315 15.14 26.36 -21.51
N SER A 316 14.76 26.18 -20.23
CA SER A 316 13.37 25.87 -19.88
C SER A 316 12.57 27.15 -19.60
N THR A 317 11.31 27.16 -20.04
CA THR A 317 10.37 28.24 -19.72
C THR A 317 9.74 27.98 -18.36
N HIS A 318 10.14 28.77 -17.37
CA HIS A 318 9.47 28.84 -16.07
C HIS A 318 8.52 30.04 -16.07
N LEU A 319 7.39 29.94 -15.34
CA LEU A 319 6.59 31.13 -15.06
C LEU A 319 7.41 32.11 -14.21
N GLU A 320 7.30 33.41 -14.48
CA GLU A 320 8.05 34.44 -13.73
C GLU A 320 7.75 34.42 -12.23
N THR A 321 6.58 33.92 -11.83
CA THR A 321 6.15 33.76 -10.43
C THR A 321 6.76 32.55 -9.74
N PHE A 322 7.42 31.65 -10.47
CA PHE A 322 7.98 30.41 -9.94
C PHE A 322 9.15 30.69 -8.99
N THR A 323 9.04 30.21 -7.75
CA THR A 323 10.14 30.22 -6.77
C THR A 323 11.23 29.24 -7.21
N PRO A 324 12.44 29.70 -7.59
CA PRO A 324 13.50 28.80 -8.05
C PRO A 324 13.94 27.84 -6.94
N LEU A 325 14.15 26.57 -7.29
CA LEU A 325 14.45 25.51 -6.30
C LEU A 325 15.92 25.49 -5.86
N ASP A 326 16.82 26.12 -6.62
CA ASP A 326 18.23 26.31 -6.27
C ASP A 326 18.45 27.49 -5.30
N ARG A 327 17.44 28.35 -5.12
CA ARG A 327 17.44 29.55 -4.26
C ARG A 327 16.01 29.97 -3.90
N MET A 328 15.39 29.25 -2.98
CA MET A 328 13.98 29.45 -2.63
C MET A 328 13.72 30.73 -1.83
N GLY A 329 14.76 31.38 -1.33
CA GLY A 329 14.67 32.64 -0.60
C GLY A 329 14.36 32.48 0.89
N GLU A 330 14.67 33.53 1.66
CA GLU A 330 14.55 33.53 3.11
C GLU A 330 13.09 33.56 3.55
N GLY A 331 12.76 32.73 4.54
CA GLY A 331 11.40 32.61 5.07
C GLY A 331 10.45 31.74 4.23
N THR A 332 10.95 31.12 3.16
CA THR A 332 10.20 30.07 2.45
C THR A 332 10.20 28.79 3.27
N GLU A 333 9.03 28.22 3.51
CA GLU A 333 8.87 26.90 4.14
C GLU A 333 8.23 25.93 3.14
N VAL A 334 8.57 24.64 3.24
CA VAL A 334 7.97 23.58 2.42
C VAL A 334 7.01 22.79 3.30
N ALA A 335 5.71 22.96 3.06
CA ALA A 335 4.66 22.30 3.85
C ALA A 335 4.31 20.90 3.31
N PHE A 336 4.52 20.65 2.01
CA PHE A 336 4.25 19.37 1.37
C PHE A 336 5.15 19.18 0.15
N ILE A 337 5.56 17.93 -0.09
CA ILE A 337 6.20 17.46 -1.31
C ILE A 337 5.46 16.20 -1.74
N GLY A 338 5.08 16.14 -3.02
CA GLY A 338 4.57 14.95 -3.67
C GLY A 338 5.15 14.84 -5.08
N SER A 339 5.03 13.67 -5.68
CA SER A 339 5.42 13.44 -7.06
C SER A 339 4.59 12.34 -7.69
N PHE A 340 4.46 12.38 -9.00
CA PHE A 340 3.76 11.36 -9.78
C PHE A 340 4.50 11.07 -11.07
N SER A 341 4.26 9.87 -11.60
CA SER A 341 4.83 9.48 -12.90
C SER A 341 3.92 9.94 -14.02
N VAL A 342 4.51 10.43 -15.12
CA VAL A 342 3.76 10.71 -16.36
C VAL A 342 4.07 9.60 -17.36
N GLU A 343 3.03 9.00 -17.94
CA GLU A 343 3.19 7.91 -18.91
C GLU A 343 4.12 8.32 -20.06
N GLY A 344 5.13 7.50 -20.35
CA GLY A 344 6.13 7.75 -21.38
C GLY A 344 7.22 8.78 -21.03
N ALA A 345 7.20 9.38 -19.84
CA ALA A 345 8.25 10.28 -19.36
C ALA A 345 9.36 9.52 -18.61
N ALA A 346 10.61 9.95 -18.80
CA ALA A 346 11.78 9.37 -18.11
C ALA A 346 12.03 9.98 -16.70
N GLY A 347 11.29 11.02 -16.32
CA GLY A 347 11.41 11.73 -15.05
C GLY A 347 10.08 11.78 -14.30
N ARG A 348 10.08 12.47 -13.16
CA ARG A 348 8.86 12.70 -12.36
C ARG A 348 8.45 14.17 -12.39
N ASP A 349 7.13 14.35 -12.34
CA ASP A 349 6.53 15.64 -12.07
C ASP A 349 6.32 15.75 -10.56
N PHE A 350 6.68 16.90 -10.01
CA PHE A 350 6.60 17.20 -8.59
C PHE A 350 5.54 18.24 -8.32
N VAL A 351 4.95 18.12 -7.13
CA VAL A 351 4.00 19.06 -6.55
C VAL A 351 4.55 19.49 -5.19
N GLN A 352 4.49 20.79 -4.89
CA GLN A 352 4.84 21.32 -3.58
C GLN A 352 3.79 22.32 -3.08
N ILE A 353 3.64 22.38 -1.76
CA ILE A 353 3.02 23.52 -1.08
C ILE A 353 4.13 24.32 -0.39
N LEU A 354 4.33 25.55 -0.85
CA LEU A 354 5.26 26.50 -0.23
C LEU A 354 4.50 27.46 0.66
N LYS A 355 5.00 27.75 1.86
CA LYS A 355 4.51 28.85 2.68
C LYS A 355 5.51 30.00 2.60
N LYS A 356 5.04 31.18 2.21
CA LYS A 356 5.83 32.41 2.11
C LYS A 356 5.12 33.49 2.91
N GLY A 357 5.62 33.75 4.12
CA GLY A 357 4.92 34.59 5.09
C GLY A 357 3.61 33.93 5.55
N SER A 358 2.47 34.60 5.35
CA SER A 358 1.14 34.08 5.70
C SER A 358 0.44 33.33 4.57
N GLU A 359 0.99 33.37 3.35
CA GLU A 359 0.37 32.82 2.16
C GLU A 359 0.98 31.48 1.76
N TYR A 360 0.15 30.61 1.20
CA TYR A 360 0.54 29.32 0.66
C TYR A 360 0.54 29.35 -0.87
N TYR A 361 1.46 28.66 -1.50
CA TYR A 361 1.63 28.63 -2.95
C TYR A 361 1.68 27.19 -3.42
N PHE A 362 0.94 26.88 -4.48
CA PHE A 362 0.93 25.58 -5.12
C PHE A 362 1.92 25.61 -6.28
N GLN A 363 2.91 24.74 -6.22
CA GLN A 363 4.01 24.72 -7.18
C GLN A 363 4.07 23.37 -7.88
N THR A 364 4.26 23.37 -9.20
CA THR A 364 4.49 22.17 -10.01
C THR A 364 5.70 22.34 -10.90
N TYR A 365 6.47 21.28 -11.10
CA TYR A 365 7.67 21.30 -11.95
C TYR A 365 8.09 19.88 -12.33
N GLN A 366 8.92 19.76 -13.36
CA GLN A 366 9.50 18.48 -13.75
C GLN A 366 10.96 18.45 -13.31
N ALA A 367 11.39 17.33 -12.74
CA ALA A 367 12.78 17.14 -12.35
C ALA A 367 13.39 16.00 -13.16
N SER A 368 14.53 16.28 -13.79
CA SER A 368 15.26 15.29 -14.59
C SER A 368 16.74 15.30 -14.25
N LYS A 369 17.32 14.12 -14.23
CA LYS A 369 18.76 13.90 -14.08
C LYS A 369 19.19 12.74 -14.96
N ARG A 370 20.46 12.71 -15.38
CA ARG A 370 21.05 11.48 -15.90
C ARG A 370 21.73 10.71 -14.77
N SER A 371 21.89 9.40 -14.96
CA SER A 371 22.59 8.56 -13.98
C SER A 371 24.05 9.01 -13.85
N GLY A 372 24.52 9.22 -12.62
CA GLY A 372 25.87 9.69 -12.30
C GLY A 372 26.09 11.20 -12.35
N GLU A 373 25.07 11.99 -12.66
CA GLU A 373 25.18 13.45 -12.61
C GLU A 373 24.89 13.96 -11.19
N THR A 374 25.75 14.83 -10.68
CA THR A 374 25.56 15.51 -9.38
C THR A 374 24.59 16.69 -9.46
N LYS A 375 23.93 16.86 -10.61
CA LYS A 375 22.96 17.92 -10.88
C LYS A 375 21.62 17.34 -11.29
N MET A 376 20.56 17.96 -10.80
CA MET A 376 19.18 17.69 -11.20
C MET A 376 18.59 18.96 -11.79
N PHE A 377 18.18 18.88 -13.06
CA PHE A 377 17.62 20.02 -13.77
C PHE A 377 16.12 20.11 -13.58
N ILE A 378 15.65 21.33 -13.32
CA ILE A 378 14.24 21.66 -13.14
C ILE A 378 13.71 22.28 -14.42
N PHE A 379 12.52 21.83 -14.84
CA PHE A 379 11.85 22.27 -16.05
C PHE A 379 10.41 22.67 -15.77
N ASN A 380 9.86 23.52 -16.63
CA ASN A 380 8.44 23.81 -16.74
C ASN A 380 7.79 24.20 -15.41
N GLY A 381 8.54 24.93 -14.58
CA GLY A 381 8.09 25.36 -13.26
C GLY A 381 6.92 26.32 -13.33
N LYS A 382 5.84 25.99 -12.62
CA LYS A 382 4.64 26.81 -12.45
C LYS A 382 4.34 26.99 -10.98
N GLU A 383 3.92 28.19 -10.62
CA GLU A 383 3.53 28.52 -9.26
C GLU A 383 2.38 29.50 -9.26
N GLU A 384 1.41 29.23 -8.41
CA GLU A 384 0.24 30.08 -8.19
C GLU A 384 -0.09 30.16 -6.71
N LEU A 385 -0.83 31.21 -6.34
CA LEU A 385 -1.39 31.31 -4.99
C LEU A 385 -2.30 30.10 -4.76
N PHE A 386 -2.05 29.34 -3.71
CA PHE A 386 -2.79 28.11 -3.47
C PHE A 386 -4.28 28.44 -3.24
N VAL A 387 -5.17 27.74 -3.96
CA VAL A 387 -6.61 27.97 -3.87
C VAL A 387 -7.19 27.70 -2.48
N GLY A 388 -6.47 26.93 -1.65
CA GLY A 388 -6.81 26.69 -0.24
C GLY A 388 -6.37 27.81 0.73
N ASN A 389 -5.80 28.93 0.25
CA ASN A 389 -5.48 30.06 1.13
C ASN A 389 -6.71 30.54 1.91
N GLY A 390 -6.52 30.83 3.19
CA GLY A 390 -7.59 31.16 4.13
C GLY A 390 -8.31 29.94 4.72
N LEU A 391 -8.11 28.73 4.17
CA LEU A 391 -8.55 27.47 4.77
C LEU A 391 -7.40 26.78 5.51
N VAL A 392 -6.21 26.73 4.88
CA VAL A 392 -5.05 26.02 5.43
C VAL A 392 -4.25 26.83 6.44
N ASN A 393 -3.55 26.12 7.33
CA ASN A 393 -2.59 26.67 8.30
C ASN A 393 -1.43 25.68 8.53
N GLU A 394 -0.52 25.96 9.48
CA GLU A 394 0.64 25.08 9.74
C GLU A 394 0.30 23.64 10.16
N ASN A 395 -0.93 23.38 10.62
CA ASN A 395 -1.38 22.04 11.01
C ASN A 395 -2.12 21.32 9.87
N SER A 396 -2.35 21.97 8.74
CA SER A 396 -2.97 21.35 7.57
C SER A 396 -2.11 20.20 7.06
N LYS A 397 -2.80 19.11 6.69
CA LYS A 397 -2.21 17.91 6.11
C LYS A 397 -2.60 17.82 4.65
N TYR A 398 -1.77 17.14 3.86
CA TYR A 398 -1.86 17.13 2.41
C TYR A 398 -1.56 15.73 1.89
N CYS A 399 -2.30 15.30 0.87
CA CYS A 399 -1.96 14.13 0.07
C CYS A 399 -2.56 14.29 -1.33
N MET A 400 -2.23 13.39 -2.24
CA MET A 400 -2.67 13.45 -3.63
C MET A 400 -2.85 12.04 -4.21
N ASP A 401 -3.61 11.93 -5.29
CA ASP A 401 -3.85 10.68 -6.01
C ASP A 401 -2.88 10.39 -7.16
N GLY A 402 -1.80 11.17 -7.22
CA GLY A 402 -1.00 11.31 -8.42
C GLY A 402 -1.38 12.60 -9.15
N SER A 403 -1.81 12.50 -10.40
CA SER A 403 -1.91 13.71 -11.25
C SER A 403 -3.22 14.52 -11.15
N SER A 404 -4.28 14.00 -10.51
CA SER A 404 -5.64 14.55 -10.69
C SER A 404 -6.15 15.32 -9.47
N TYR A 405 -6.35 14.62 -8.35
CA TYR A 405 -6.93 15.16 -7.12
C TYR A 405 -5.87 15.45 -6.06
N PHE A 406 -5.97 16.64 -5.50
CA PHE A 406 -5.18 17.10 -4.36
C PHE A 406 -6.10 17.27 -3.15
N TYR A 407 -5.69 16.72 -2.01
CA TYR A 407 -6.46 16.71 -0.78
C TYR A 407 -5.74 17.53 0.29
N PHE A 408 -6.52 18.23 1.11
CA PHE A 408 -5.97 18.96 2.24
C PHE A 408 -6.96 19.10 3.40
N THR A 409 -6.44 19.31 4.60
CA THR A 409 -7.28 19.42 5.81
C THR A 409 -7.40 20.86 6.31
N ALA A 410 -8.57 21.19 6.86
CA ALA A 410 -8.78 22.40 7.65
C ALA A 410 -9.72 22.07 8.83
N GLY A 411 -9.15 22.02 10.04
CA GLY A 411 -9.90 21.61 11.24
C GLY A 411 -10.47 20.20 11.08
N ASN A 412 -11.80 20.08 11.13
CA ASN A 412 -12.54 18.82 10.98
C ASN A 412 -13.07 18.57 9.55
N VAL A 413 -12.50 19.24 8.54
CA VAL A 413 -12.95 19.12 7.15
C VAL A 413 -11.80 18.64 6.27
N LEU A 414 -12.04 17.57 5.51
CA LEU A 414 -11.21 17.12 4.41
C LEU A 414 -11.72 17.77 3.12
N TYR A 415 -10.87 18.52 2.44
CA TYR A 415 -11.13 19.13 1.14
C TYR A 415 -10.55 18.29 0.02
N CYS A 416 -11.22 18.32 -1.13
CA CYS A 416 -10.74 17.75 -2.39
C CYS A 416 -10.69 18.83 -3.46
N TRP A 417 -9.64 18.81 -4.28
CA TRP A 417 -9.41 19.72 -5.38
C TRP A 417 -8.98 18.97 -6.63
N ASN A 418 -9.77 19.07 -7.71
CA ASN A 418 -9.45 18.48 -9.02
C ASN A 418 -8.39 19.27 -9.83
N ARG A 419 -7.74 20.26 -9.20
CA ARG A 419 -6.73 21.14 -9.81
C ARG A 419 -7.22 21.97 -10.99
N ILE A 420 -8.54 22.12 -11.15
CA ILE A 420 -9.17 22.90 -12.22
C ILE A 420 -10.15 23.92 -11.61
N ASP A 421 -11.10 23.45 -10.81
CA ASP A 421 -12.14 24.25 -10.18
C ASP A 421 -11.74 24.67 -8.75
N ALA A 422 -12.63 25.38 -8.04
CA ALA A 422 -12.42 25.65 -6.62
C ALA A 422 -12.45 24.35 -5.79
N PRO A 423 -11.65 24.24 -4.70
CA PRO A 423 -11.71 23.10 -3.81
C PRO A 423 -13.07 23.02 -3.12
N PHE A 424 -13.56 21.81 -2.86
CA PHE A 424 -14.83 21.58 -2.17
C PHE A 424 -14.65 20.68 -0.94
N PRO A 425 -15.52 20.81 0.09
CA PRO A 425 -15.51 19.91 1.23
C PRO A 425 -15.84 18.49 0.78
N TYR A 426 -14.88 17.58 0.83
CA TYR A 426 -15.10 16.18 0.53
C TYR A 426 -15.86 15.49 1.66
N TYR A 427 -15.41 15.67 2.89
CA TYR A 427 -16.08 15.14 4.07
C TYR A 427 -15.88 16.06 5.27
N THR A 428 -16.94 16.29 6.05
CA THR A 428 -16.90 17.02 7.32
C THR A 428 -17.17 16.05 8.45
N PHE A 429 -16.22 15.91 9.36
CA PHE A 429 -16.31 14.92 10.43
C PHE A 429 -17.28 15.39 11.52
N PRO A 430 -18.32 14.59 11.84
CA PRO A 430 -19.49 15.05 12.59
C PRO A 430 -19.19 15.38 14.05
N ALA A 431 -18.15 14.78 14.64
CA ALA A 431 -17.72 15.07 16.01
C ALA A 431 -17.06 16.45 16.16
N GLY A 432 -16.70 17.12 15.06
CA GLY A 432 -16.03 18.42 15.10
C GLY A 432 -14.57 18.36 15.51
N SER A 433 -14.00 17.17 15.72
CA SER A 433 -12.60 16.99 16.10
C SER A 433 -11.67 17.32 14.94
N THR A 434 -10.50 17.88 15.28
CA THR A 434 -9.46 18.20 14.30
C THR A 434 -8.93 16.93 13.65
N ILE A 435 -8.74 16.98 12.33
CA ILE A 435 -8.00 15.97 11.56
C ILE A 435 -6.51 16.18 11.85
N VAL A 436 -5.85 15.13 12.32
CA VAL A 436 -4.42 15.17 12.68
C VAL A 436 -3.53 14.60 11.59
N ASP A 437 -4.04 13.67 10.79
CA ASP A 437 -3.30 13.07 9.69
C ASP A 437 -4.21 12.46 8.62
N ILE A 438 -3.72 12.44 7.37
CA ILE A 438 -4.40 11.86 6.21
C ILE A 438 -3.42 11.08 5.35
N GLU A 439 -3.88 9.98 4.78
CA GLU A 439 -3.12 9.24 3.80
C GLU A 439 -4.03 8.57 2.79
N ARG A 440 -3.57 8.57 1.54
CA ARG A 440 -4.24 7.87 0.45
C ARG A 440 -3.59 6.51 0.21
N TYR A 441 -4.44 5.50 0.04
CA TYR A 441 -4.06 4.22 -0.53
C TYR A 441 -4.80 4.03 -1.86
N ALA A 442 -4.09 3.59 -2.89
CA ALA A 442 -4.71 3.16 -4.13
C ALA A 442 -4.00 1.93 -4.68
N ASN A 443 -4.78 1.00 -5.20
CA ASN A 443 -4.31 -0.15 -5.94
C ASN A 443 -5.10 -0.23 -7.26
N GLY A 444 -4.52 0.39 -8.30
CA GLY A 444 -5.12 0.42 -9.64
C GLY A 444 -6.56 0.93 -9.66
N ASP A 445 -7.38 0.34 -10.55
CA ASP A 445 -8.80 0.69 -10.72
C ASP A 445 -9.72 0.06 -9.65
N ASP A 446 -9.21 -0.83 -8.80
CA ASP A 446 -10.05 -1.73 -7.99
C ASP A 446 -10.29 -1.23 -6.55
N ARG A 447 -9.39 -0.40 -6.00
CA ARG A 447 -9.48 0.07 -4.61
C ARG A 447 -8.78 1.41 -4.41
N GLU A 448 -9.57 2.45 -4.13
CA GLU A 448 -9.08 3.77 -3.78
C GLU A 448 -9.65 4.20 -2.41
N GLU A 449 -8.76 4.45 -1.45
CA GLU A 449 -9.13 4.75 -0.07
C GLU A 449 -8.36 5.94 0.48
N MET A 450 -8.97 6.63 1.43
CA MET A 450 -8.34 7.65 2.25
C MET A 450 -8.49 7.28 3.72
N GLY A 451 -7.37 7.04 4.39
CA GLY A 451 -7.32 6.99 5.85
C GLY A 451 -7.37 8.41 6.41
N VAL A 452 -8.18 8.64 7.45
CA VAL A 452 -8.26 9.93 8.13
C VAL A 452 -8.28 9.72 9.64
N GLY A 453 -7.26 10.24 10.32
CA GLY A 453 -7.12 10.21 11.77
C GLY A 453 -7.58 11.51 12.42
N LEU A 454 -8.29 11.41 13.54
CA LEU A 454 -8.76 12.55 14.31
C LEU A 454 -8.20 12.58 15.74
N GLU A 455 -8.07 13.79 16.28
CA GLU A 455 -7.52 14.04 17.63
C GLU A 455 -8.32 13.36 18.76
N ASN A 456 -9.63 13.18 18.58
CA ASN A 456 -10.50 12.50 19.53
C ASN A 456 -10.38 10.96 19.50
N GLY A 457 -9.55 10.40 18.61
CA GLY A 457 -9.36 8.96 18.47
C GLY A 457 -10.37 8.25 17.58
N GLU A 458 -11.09 9.01 16.75
CA GLU A 458 -11.83 8.46 15.62
C GLU A 458 -10.90 8.27 14.42
N PHE A 459 -11.03 7.13 13.74
CA PHE A 459 -10.36 6.85 12.46
C PHE A 459 -11.40 6.48 11.42
N TYR A 460 -11.25 7.02 10.22
CA TYR A 460 -12.14 6.77 9.09
C TYR A 460 -11.35 6.22 7.91
N ILE A 461 -11.96 5.26 7.21
CA ILE A 461 -11.58 4.89 5.85
C ILE A 461 -12.66 5.43 4.95
N LEU A 462 -12.29 6.38 4.10
CA LEU A 462 -13.18 6.95 3.08
C LEU A 462 -12.89 6.31 1.74
N ASP A 463 -13.93 6.12 0.94
CA ASP A 463 -13.83 5.77 -0.47
C ASP A 463 -13.24 6.98 -1.21
N ALA A 464 -12.19 6.80 -2.00
CA ALA A 464 -11.57 7.87 -2.78
C ALA A 464 -11.83 7.74 -4.29
N SER A 465 -12.71 6.82 -4.70
CA SER A 465 -13.11 6.63 -6.10
C SER A 465 -13.82 7.85 -6.69
N TYR A 466 -13.79 7.95 -8.01
CA TYR A 466 -14.54 8.96 -8.75
C TYR A 466 -16.05 8.95 -8.40
N GLU A 467 -16.65 7.77 -8.23
CA GLU A 467 -18.06 7.60 -7.86
C GLU A 467 -18.36 8.20 -6.49
N ALA A 468 -17.48 8.01 -5.50
CA ALA A 468 -17.62 8.61 -4.18
C ALA A 468 -17.40 10.14 -4.20
N ILE A 469 -16.38 10.59 -4.93
CA ILE A 469 -16.05 12.01 -5.14
C ILE A 469 -17.21 12.76 -5.81
N SER A 470 -17.81 12.17 -6.84
CA SER A 470 -18.94 12.73 -7.59
C SER A 470 -20.30 12.55 -6.89
N GLY A 471 -20.33 11.90 -5.72
CA GLY A 471 -21.54 11.75 -4.89
C GLY A 471 -22.49 10.65 -5.37
N GLN A 472 -22.02 9.73 -6.20
CA GLN A 472 -22.80 8.57 -6.68
C GLN A 472 -22.83 7.43 -5.66
N LYS A 473 -21.91 7.42 -4.69
CA LYS A 473 -21.78 6.39 -3.64
C LYS A 473 -21.55 7.02 -2.26
N GLU A 474 -21.85 6.27 -1.20
CA GLU A 474 -21.45 6.62 0.16
C GLU A 474 -19.94 6.73 0.28
N LYS A 475 -19.48 7.74 1.02
CA LYS A 475 -18.06 8.07 1.16
C LYS A 475 -17.37 7.31 2.28
N VAL A 476 -18.09 6.88 3.30
CA VAL A 476 -17.50 6.22 4.49
C VAL A 476 -17.55 4.72 4.29
N LEU A 477 -16.38 4.09 4.15
CA LEU A 477 -16.25 2.63 4.05
C LEU A 477 -16.17 1.99 5.43
N TYR A 478 -15.49 2.66 6.37
CA TYR A 478 -15.29 2.17 7.72
C TYR A 478 -15.05 3.31 8.71
N LYS A 479 -15.41 3.05 9.97
CA LYS A 479 -15.14 3.94 11.10
C LYS A 479 -14.73 3.11 12.32
N ALA A 480 -13.68 3.55 13.01
CA ALA A 480 -13.28 3.09 14.33
C ALA A 480 -13.22 4.24 15.34
N ASP A 481 -13.46 3.92 16.61
CA ASP A 481 -13.49 4.85 17.72
C ASP A 481 -12.63 4.33 18.89
N GLY A 482 -12.29 5.22 19.84
CA GLY A 482 -11.64 4.81 21.09
C GLY A 482 -10.16 4.44 20.95
N LEU A 483 -9.51 4.89 19.88
CA LEU A 483 -8.11 4.58 19.58
C LEU A 483 -7.11 5.40 20.41
N GLY A 484 -7.57 6.38 21.19
CA GLY A 484 -6.71 7.40 21.81
C GLY A 484 -6.40 8.52 20.81
N ARG A 485 -5.72 9.58 21.26
CA ARG A 485 -5.42 10.74 20.41
C ARG A 485 -4.51 10.31 19.26
N ILE A 486 -5.03 10.26 18.04
CA ILE A 486 -4.25 9.84 16.87
C ILE A 486 -3.14 10.87 16.63
N VAL A 487 -1.99 10.40 16.15
CA VAL A 487 -0.82 11.23 15.86
C VAL A 487 -0.33 11.03 14.43
N ASP A 488 -0.37 9.81 13.92
CA ASP A 488 0.10 9.46 12.57
C ASP A 488 -0.67 8.24 12.06
N ILE A 489 -0.94 8.19 10.76
CA ILE A 489 -1.56 7.05 10.09
C ILE A 489 -0.73 6.63 8.89
N GLN A 490 -0.63 5.32 8.63
CA GLN A 490 0.09 4.81 7.47
C GLN A 490 -0.58 3.57 6.91
N TYR A 491 -0.72 3.49 5.60
CA TYR A 491 -0.98 2.25 4.90
C TYR A 491 0.31 1.43 4.80
N LYS A 492 0.19 0.17 5.21
CA LYS A 492 1.22 -0.85 5.20
C LYS A 492 1.05 -1.70 3.94
N TYR A 493 2.12 -1.82 3.15
CA TYR A 493 2.12 -2.55 1.87
C TYR A 493 2.70 -3.97 1.97
N GLY A 494 3.28 -4.35 3.11
CA GLY A 494 3.75 -5.71 3.32
C GLY A 494 5.18 -5.95 2.87
N ASP A 495 5.55 -5.52 1.68
CA ASP A 495 6.89 -5.68 1.10
C ASP A 495 7.20 -4.57 0.08
N SER A 496 8.45 -4.56 -0.39
CA SER A 496 8.96 -3.57 -1.34
C SER A 496 8.27 -3.66 -2.70
N ASP A 497 7.95 -4.87 -3.19
CA ASP A 497 7.33 -5.11 -4.48
C ASP A 497 5.90 -4.54 -4.52
N THR A 498 5.09 -4.88 -3.52
CA THR A 498 3.70 -4.38 -3.39
C THR A 498 3.69 -2.86 -3.20
N PHE A 499 4.60 -2.30 -2.39
CA PHE A 499 4.74 -0.85 -2.27
C PHE A 499 5.04 -0.23 -3.62
N ASN A 500 6.00 -0.77 -4.35
CA ASN A 500 6.43 -0.23 -5.63
C ASN A 500 5.35 -0.32 -6.71
N GLU A 501 4.59 -1.40 -6.74
CA GLU A 501 3.48 -1.60 -7.67
C GLU A 501 2.30 -0.66 -7.37
N GLU A 502 1.86 -0.64 -6.11
CA GLU A 502 0.60 0.03 -5.73
C GLU A 502 0.79 1.53 -5.43
N SER A 503 1.97 1.98 -4.95
CA SER A 503 2.23 3.40 -4.67
C SER A 503 2.76 4.21 -5.86
N ARG A 504 2.82 3.59 -7.06
CA ARG A 504 3.39 4.22 -8.26
C ARG A 504 2.57 5.40 -8.79
N LEU A 505 1.26 5.41 -8.50
CA LEU A 505 0.24 6.27 -9.10
C LEU A 505 0.41 7.75 -8.74
#